data_AF-A0A348XL94-F1
#
_entry.id   AF-A0A348XL94-F1
#
_cell.length_a   1.000
_cell.length_b   1.000
_cell.length_c   1.000
_cell.angle_alpha   90.00
_cell.angle_beta   90.00
_cell.angle_gamma   90.00
#
_symmetry.space_group_name_H-M   'P 1'
#
loop_
_entity.id
_entity.type
_entity.pdbx_description
1 polymer ?
#
loop_
_entity_poly.entity_id
_entity_poly.type
_entity_poly.pdbx_seq_one_letter_code
_entity_poly.pdbx_strand_id
1 'polypeptide(L)'
;MEVEGAGKAVEDQGCESPQRTFIRGRALPQELRTSQAWLKQIKQPRLGREKPWYQDHACFNLPLKERAVAIWPALEPATIENGCMHILDIGETHQPHLHWSQRSWQTCDSEIQGPPFLVVPLPSGGALVFDSLLPHGTPKNHSAMERWVLQFPYLPDNAANWTAEQRMELFGTEGKDVTC
;
A
#
# COMPACT_ATOMS: atom_id res chain seq x y z
N MET A 1 18.07 -6.13 5.68
CA MET A 1 18.77 -5.66 4.47
C MET A 1 17.85 -4.61 3.89
N GLU A 2 18.22 -3.34 3.97
CA GLU A 2 17.40 -2.24 3.46
C GLU A 2 17.40 -2.33 1.92
N VAL A 3 16.22 -2.27 1.31
CA VAL A 3 16.07 -2.28 -0.15
C VAL A 3 16.49 -0.90 -0.65
N GLU A 4 17.73 -0.78 -1.13
CA GLU A 4 18.24 0.44 -1.77
C GLU A 4 17.73 0.53 -3.21
N GLY A 5 16.64 1.27 -3.40
CA GLY A 5 16.19 1.76 -4.71
C GLY A 5 16.12 3.29 -4.68
N ALA A 6 16.40 3.94 -5.80
CA ALA A 6 16.31 5.39 -5.90
C ALA A 6 14.84 5.82 -5.95
N GLY A 7 14.29 6.20 -4.79
CA GLY A 7 12.93 6.70 -4.68
C GLY A 7 12.80 8.12 -5.21
N LYS A 8 11.81 8.39 -6.08
CA LYS A 8 11.46 9.76 -6.49
C LYS A 8 10.34 10.27 -5.60
N ALA A 9 10.55 11.39 -4.92
CA ALA A 9 9.47 12.05 -4.19
C ALA A 9 8.46 12.64 -5.18
N VAL A 10 7.18 12.50 -4.88
CA VAL A 10 6.14 13.26 -5.58
C VAL A 10 6.21 14.71 -5.07
N GLU A 11 6.53 15.66 -5.95
CA GLU A 11 6.69 17.08 -5.60
C GLU A 11 5.33 17.74 -5.27
N ASP A 12 5.33 18.57 -4.23
CA ASP A 12 4.22 19.46 -3.85
C ASP A 12 4.17 20.65 -4.82
N GLN A 13 3.14 20.70 -5.68
CA GLN A 13 2.94 21.82 -6.59
C GLN A 13 2.00 22.85 -5.98
N GLY A 14 2.40 23.52 -4.90
CA GLY A 14 1.92 24.85 -4.48
C GLY A 14 0.40 25.14 -4.51
N CYS A 15 -0.16 25.37 -3.32
CA CYS A 15 -1.46 25.97 -2.98
C CYS A 15 -2.30 26.63 -4.10
N GLU A 16 -2.88 25.87 -5.01
CA GLU A 16 -4.14 26.18 -5.69
C GLU A 16 -4.88 24.86 -5.96
N SER A 17 -6.02 24.67 -5.27
CA SER A 17 -6.89 23.47 -5.23
C SER A 17 -6.38 22.28 -4.40
N PRO A 18 -7.24 21.50 -3.71
CA PRO A 18 -6.83 20.31 -2.99
C PRO A 18 -6.27 19.30 -4.00
N GLN A 19 -4.95 19.24 -4.10
CA GLN A 19 -4.25 18.42 -5.07
C GLN A 19 -4.53 16.95 -4.77
N ARG A 20 -5.44 16.39 -5.55
CA ARG A 20 -5.65 14.95 -5.64
C ARG A 20 -4.46 14.38 -6.40
N THR A 21 -3.41 13.97 -5.70
CA THR A 21 -2.35 13.14 -6.29
C THR A 21 -2.95 11.77 -6.57
N PHE A 22 -3.55 11.62 -7.76
CA PHE A 22 -3.92 10.31 -8.28
C PHE A 22 -2.66 9.66 -8.85
N ILE A 23 -2.13 8.69 -8.13
CA ILE A 23 -1.25 7.70 -8.74
C ILE A 23 -2.11 6.93 -9.75
N ARG A 24 -1.66 6.86 -11.00
CA ARG A 24 -2.38 6.22 -12.11
C ARG A 24 -2.92 4.87 -11.65
N GLY A 25 -4.19 4.61 -11.91
CA GLY A 25 -4.83 3.36 -11.55
C GLY A 25 -5.98 3.04 -12.49
N ARG A 26 -6.61 1.89 -12.27
CA ARG A 26 -7.76 1.42 -13.05
C ARG A 26 -8.94 2.43 -12.96
N ALA A 27 -10.05 2.21 -13.66
CA ALA A 27 -11.27 3.00 -13.43
C ALA A 27 -11.90 2.62 -12.07
N LEU A 28 -12.45 3.58 -11.31
CA LEU A 28 -13.14 3.26 -10.05
C LEU A 28 -14.49 2.60 -10.37
N PRO A 29 -14.94 1.59 -9.60
CA PRO A 29 -16.28 1.06 -9.75
C PRO A 29 -17.30 2.12 -9.32
N GLN A 30 -18.52 2.00 -9.85
CA GLN A 30 -19.60 2.98 -9.66
C GLN A 30 -20.09 3.04 -8.20
N GLU A 31 -19.94 1.94 -7.45
CA GLU A 31 -20.37 1.80 -6.05
C GLU A 31 -19.26 1.12 -5.23
N LEU A 32 -18.90 1.74 -4.10
CA LEU A 32 -17.89 1.28 -3.16
C LEU A 32 -18.43 1.40 -1.73
N ARG A 33 -18.24 0.34 -0.93
CA ARG A 33 -18.42 0.38 0.53
C ARG A 33 -17.09 0.35 1.23
N THR A 34 -17.03 0.97 2.41
CA THR A 34 -15.96 0.67 3.35
C THR A 34 -16.05 -0.80 3.76
N SER A 35 -14.92 -1.47 4.00
CA SER A 35 -14.93 -2.86 4.49
C SER A 35 -15.48 -3.02 5.92
N GLN A 36 -16.02 -1.94 6.52
CA GLN A 36 -16.38 -1.80 7.94
C GLN A 36 -15.19 -1.88 8.92
N ALA A 37 -13.99 -2.23 8.43
CA ALA A 37 -12.74 -2.23 9.18
C ALA A 37 -11.80 -1.14 8.65
N TRP A 38 -11.19 -0.42 9.59
CA TRP A 38 -10.20 0.63 9.33
C TRP A 38 -8.96 0.30 10.14
N LEU A 39 -7.78 0.56 9.56
CA LEU A 39 -6.51 0.25 10.20
C LEU A 39 -5.89 1.53 10.73
N LYS A 40 -5.52 1.52 12.01
CA LYS A 40 -4.68 2.56 12.61
C LYS A 40 -3.23 2.15 12.48
N GLN A 41 -2.38 3.00 11.89
CA GLN A 41 -0.94 2.75 11.82
C GLN A 41 -0.18 3.86 12.53
N ILE A 42 0.31 3.54 13.73
CA ILE A 42 1.16 4.44 14.52
C ILE A 42 2.60 3.98 14.39
N LYS A 43 3.51 4.90 14.06
CA LYS A 43 4.95 4.67 14.21
C LYS A 43 5.49 5.58 15.31
N GLN A 44 5.90 4.96 16.42
CA GLN A 44 6.57 5.66 17.52
C GLN A 44 7.91 6.26 17.05
N PRO A 45 8.34 7.40 17.64
CA PRO A 45 9.63 8.00 17.35
C PRO A 45 10.78 6.99 17.48
N ARG A 46 11.66 6.91 16.47
CA ARG A 46 12.86 6.06 16.42
C ARG A 46 12.65 4.54 16.54
N LEU A 47 11.43 4.09 16.86
CA LEU A 47 11.10 2.71 17.22
C LEU A 47 10.05 2.09 16.29
N GLY A 48 9.30 2.91 15.56
CA GLY A 48 8.26 2.46 14.64
C GLY A 48 8.82 1.51 13.58
N ARG A 49 8.43 0.24 13.65
CA ARG A 49 8.85 -0.80 12.70
C ARG A 49 8.28 -0.54 11.32
N GLU A 50 8.96 -1.01 10.28
CA GLU A 50 8.45 -1.00 8.92
C GLU A 50 7.12 -1.76 8.79
N LYS A 51 6.30 -1.34 7.83
CA LYS A 51 5.32 -2.22 7.20
C LYS A 51 6.00 -2.67 5.90
N PRO A 52 6.44 -3.94 5.79
CA PRO A 52 7.07 -4.45 4.58
C PRO A 52 6.16 -4.27 3.37
N TRP A 53 6.75 -4.35 2.19
CA TRP A 53 6.03 -4.27 0.93
C TRP A 53 4.97 -5.36 0.82
N TYR A 54 3.79 -4.99 0.33
CA TYR A 54 2.66 -5.88 0.18
C TYR A 54 1.60 -5.28 -0.76
N GLN A 55 0.57 -6.05 -1.07
CA GLN A 55 -0.64 -5.57 -1.74
C GLN A 55 -1.86 -5.77 -0.82
N ASP A 56 -2.67 -4.72 -0.65
CA ASP A 56 -3.91 -4.81 0.15
C ASP A 56 -4.87 -5.86 -0.42
N HIS A 57 -4.89 -6.03 -1.76
CA HIS A 57 -5.76 -6.98 -2.43
C HIS A 57 -5.53 -8.42 -1.97
N ALA A 58 -4.31 -8.75 -1.53
CA ALA A 58 -3.95 -10.05 -1.00
C ALA A 58 -4.66 -10.38 0.32
N CYS A 59 -5.32 -9.41 0.96
CA CYS A 59 -6.10 -9.58 2.19
C CYS A 59 -7.61 -9.71 1.95
N PHE A 60 -8.09 -9.51 0.72
CA PHE A 60 -9.52 -9.54 0.40
C PHE A 60 -9.84 -10.74 -0.49
N ASN A 61 -10.90 -11.48 -0.16
CA ASN A 61 -11.41 -12.54 -1.01
C ASN A 61 -12.20 -11.96 -2.18
N LEU A 62 -11.51 -11.22 -3.05
CA LEU A 62 -12.05 -10.51 -4.20
C LEU A 62 -11.37 -10.97 -5.49
N PRO A 63 -12.14 -11.14 -6.58
CA PRO A 63 -11.57 -11.37 -7.89
C PRO A 63 -10.65 -10.24 -8.35
N LEU A 64 -9.55 -10.55 -9.05
CA LEU A 64 -8.62 -9.53 -9.55
C LEU A 64 -9.25 -8.50 -10.49
N LYS A 65 -10.31 -8.89 -11.21
CA LYS A 65 -11.07 -7.97 -12.08
C LYS A 65 -11.80 -6.90 -11.28
N GLU A 66 -12.13 -7.18 -10.02
CA GLU A 66 -12.75 -6.25 -9.11
C GLU A 66 -11.71 -5.27 -8.59
N ARG A 67 -12.12 -4.02 -8.45
CA ARG A 67 -11.22 -2.97 -7.99
C ARG A 67 -11.56 -2.55 -6.58
N ALA A 68 -10.67 -2.84 -5.65
CA ALA A 68 -10.63 -2.23 -4.33
C ALA A 68 -9.58 -1.11 -4.29
N VAL A 69 -9.86 -0.08 -3.52
CA VAL A 69 -8.96 1.06 -3.29
C VAL A 69 -8.85 1.35 -1.79
N ALA A 70 -7.76 1.98 -1.37
CA ALA A 70 -7.60 2.45 0.00
C ALA A 70 -7.47 3.96 0.04
N ILE A 71 -8.07 4.59 1.05
CA ILE A 71 -7.82 5.99 1.41
C ILE A 71 -6.96 5.99 2.67
N TRP A 72 -5.83 6.67 2.61
CA TRP A 72 -4.82 6.74 3.67
C TRP A 72 -4.59 8.19 4.10
N PRO A 73 -5.41 8.72 5.02
CA PRO A 73 -5.23 10.06 5.54
C PRO A 73 -4.15 10.10 6.63
N ALA A 74 -3.31 11.13 6.56
CA ALA A 74 -2.32 11.49 7.55
C ALA A 74 -2.95 12.37 8.62
N LEU A 75 -3.03 11.88 9.86
CA LEU A 75 -3.50 12.67 11.01
C LEU A 75 -2.38 13.61 11.49
N GLU A 76 -1.15 13.14 11.42
CA GLU A 76 0.08 13.90 11.63
C GLU A 76 0.92 13.86 10.35
N PRO A 77 1.87 14.79 10.12
CA PRO A 77 2.72 14.77 8.94
C PRO A 77 3.38 13.41 8.74
N ALA A 78 3.17 12.80 7.57
CA ALA A 78 3.88 11.61 7.14
C ALA A 78 5.07 12.05 6.29
N THR A 79 6.25 12.13 6.88
CA THR A 79 7.50 12.54 6.23
C THR A 79 8.30 11.32 5.78
N ILE A 80 9.31 11.56 4.95
CA ILE A 80 10.27 10.51 4.54
C ILE A 80 10.90 9.87 5.79
N GLU A 81 11.38 10.68 6.72
CA GLU A 81 12.12 10.25 7.92
C GLU A 81 11.25 9.51 8.95
N ASN A 82 9.95 9.83 9.02
CA ASN A 82 9.01 9.18 9.95
C ASN A 82 8.20 8.04 9.30
N GLY A 83 8.56 7.67 8.06
CA GLY A 83 8.04 6.52 7.34
C GLY A 83 6.71 6.79 6.64
N CYS A 84 6.69 7.73 5.70
CA CYS A 84 5.59 7.93 4.75
C CYS A 84 5.41 6.73 3.79
N MET A 85 4.41 6.80 2.90
CA MET A 85 4.11 5.72 1.97
C MET A 85 5.18 5.62 0.88
N HIS A 86 5.63 4.41 0.61
CA HIS A 86 6.42 4.06 -0.57
C HIS A 86 5.57 3.16 -1.48
N ILE A 87 5.54 3.46 -2.78
CA ILE A 87 4.72 2.74 -3.77
C ILE A 87 5.61 2.33 -4.94
N LEU A 88 5.63 1.05 -5.27
CA LEU A 88 6.42 0.53 -6.37
C LEU A 88 5.82 1.02 -7.69
N ASP A 89 6.64 1.64 -8.54
CA ASP A 89 6.19 2.13 -9.84
C ASP A 89 6.29 0.99 -10.86
N ILE A 90 5.22 0.18 -10.92
CA ILE A 90 5.12 -1.00 -11.79
C ILE A 90 4.39 -0.71 -13.12
N GLY A 91 4.15 0.56 -13.46
CA GLY A 91 3.43 0.93 -14.68
C GLY A 91 1.95 0.52 -14.66
N GLU A 92 1.39 0.20 -15.84
CA GLU A 92 -0.06 -0.01 -16.03
C GLU A 92 -0.55 -1.41 -15.62
N THR A 93 0.36 -2.37 -15.41
CA THR A 93 0.01 -3.76 -15.07
C THR A 93 0.13 -4.01 -13.58
N HIS A 94 -0.94 -3.77 -12.84
CA HIS A 94 -1.05 -4.17 -11.43
C HIS A 94 -1.31 -5.68 -11.34
N GLN A 95 -0.25 -6.49 -11.27
CA GLN A 95 -0.33 -7.95 -11.16
C GLN A 95 -0.29 -8.41 -9.70
N PRO A 96 -0.90 -9.55 -9.35
CA PRO A 96 -0.73 -10.14 -8.03
C PRO A 96 0.72 -10.60 -7.82
N HIS A 97 1.30 -10.21 -6.70
CA HIS A 97 2.57 -10.73 -6.20
C HIS A 97 2.33 -11.83 -5.18
N LEU A 98 3.25 -12.77 -5.10
CA LEU A 98 3.21 -13.76 -4.03
C LEU A 98 3.39 -13.07 -2.67
N HIS A 99 2.85 -13.67 -1.64
CA HIS A 99 2.91 -13.19 -0.27
C HIS A 99 3.38 -14.29 0.66
N TRP A 100 4.27 -13.90 1.57
CA TRP A 100 4.93 -14.76 2.55
C TRP A 100 4.54 -14.32 3.96
N SER A 101 4.44 -15.27 4.89
CA SER A 101 4.20 -15.02 6.32
C SER A 101 5.50 -15.05 7.13
N GLN A 102 6.43 -14.12 6.87
CA GLN A 102 7.73 -14.08 7.57
C GLN A 102 7.82 -12.95 8.61
N ARG A 103 7.70 -11.70 8.17
CA ARG A 103 7.66 -10.48 9.02
C ARG A 103 6.22 -9.98 9.20
N SER A 104 5.41 -10.15 8.15
CA SER A 104 3.97 -9.89 8.06
C SER A 104 3.43 -10.67 6.86
N TRP A 105 2.19 -10.41 6.41
CA TRP A 105 1.75 -10.84 5.08
C TRP A 105 2.35 -9.89 4.03
N GLN A 106 3.49 -10.26 3.45
CA GLN A 106 4.38 -9.38 2.68
C GLN A 106 4.75 -9.96 1.32
N THR A 107 5.16 -9.14 0.37
CA THR A 107 5.89 -9.56 -0.84
C THR A 107 7.38 -9.77 -0.52
N CYS A 108 8.06 -10.64 -1.27
CA CYS A 108 9.47 -10.93 -1.04
C CYS A 108 10.35 -9.74 -1.44
N ASP A 109 11.39 -9.47 -0.66
CA ASP A 109 12.29 -8.34 -0.91
C ASP A 109 13.01 -8.45 -2.25
N SER A 110 13.30 -9.67 -2.74
CA SER A 110 13.94 -9.88 -4.04
C SER A 110 13.04 -9.55 -5.24
N GLU A 111 11.71 -9.65 -5.10
CA GLU A 111 10.76 -9.33 -6.18
C GLU A 111 10.57 -7.83 -6.38
N ILE A 112 10.90 -7.04 -5.37
CA ILE A 112 10.71 -5.58 -5.33
C ILE A 112 12.04 -4.83 -5.39
N GLN A 113 13.17 -5.55 -5.39
CA GLN A 113 14.50 -4.99 -5.54
C GLN A 113 14.73 -4.60 -7.01
N GLY A 114 15.08 -3.34 -7.24
CA GLY A 114 15.46 -2.83 -8.57
C GLY A 114 14.48 -1.85 -9.20
N PRO A 115 13.15 -2.12 -9.26
CA PRO A 115 12.21 -1.17 -9.82
C PRO A 115 12.20 0.16 -9.06
N PRO A 116 11.95 1.29 -9.75
CA PRO A 116 11.78 2.56 -9.08
C PRO A 116 10.52 2.53 -8.18
N PHE A 117 10.54 3.33 -7.14
CA PHE A 117 9.36 3.57 -6.31
C PHE A 117 9.14 5.05 -6.08
N LEU A 118 7.89 5.40 -5.84
CA LEU A 118 7.46 6.73 -5.46
C LEU A 118 7.44 6.85 -3.94
N VAL A 119 7.97 7.96 -3.45
CA VAL A 119 7.90 8.34 -2.04
C VAL A 119 6.81 9.41 -1.91
N VAL A 120 5.87 9.20 -1.00
CA VAL A 120 4.65 10.03 -0.89
C VAL A 120 4.54 10.64 0.51
N PRO A 121 5.29 11.73 0.79
CA PRO A 121 5.08 12.51 1.98
C PRO A 121 3.70 13.17 1.96
N LEU A 122 3.06 13.29 3.13
CA LEU A 122 1.79 14.00 3.28
C LEU A 122 1.85 14.97 4.47
N PRO A 123 1.33 16.20 4.33
CA PRO A 123 1.07 17.04 5.49
C PRO A 123 -0.06 16.46 6.34
N SER A 124 -0.21 16.95 7.58
CA SER A 124 -1.41 16.63 8.38
C SER A 124 -2.68 17.06 7.61
N GLY A 125 -3.68 16.18 7.61
CA GLY A 125 -4.91 16.32 6.83
C GLY A 125 -4.79 15.91 5.35
N GLY A 126 -3.58 15.70 4.84
CA GLY A 126 -3.35 15.15 3.51
C GLY A 126 -3.81 13.69 3.43
N ALA A 127 -4.24 13.24 2.26
CA ALA A 127 -4.67 11.86 2.05
C ALA A 127 -4.19 11.32 0.71
N LEU A 128 -3.78 10.05 0.72
CA LEU A 128 -3.45 9.30 -0.48
C LEU A 128 -4.58 8.31 -0.81
N VAL A 129 -4.96 8.23 -2.07
CA VAL A 129 -5.88 7.22 -2.58
C VAL A 129 -5.13 6.33 -3.55
N PHE A 130 -5.14 5.01 -3.34
CA PHE A 130 -4.38 4.07 -4.16
C PHE A 130 -5.14 2.76 -4.41
N ASP A 131 -4.79 2.09 -5.52
CA ASP A 131 -5.34 0.77 -5.89
C ASP A 131 -4.79 -0.31 -4.96
N SER A 132 -5.65 -1.22 -4.50
CA SER A 132 -5.27 -2.32 -3.61
C SER A 132 -4.22 -3.28 -4.19
N LEU A 133 -4.05 -3.31 -5.52
CA LEU A 133 -3.01 -4.08 -6.21
C LEU A 133 -1.70 -3.32 -6.40
N LEU A 134 -1.56 -2.06 -5.97
CA LEU A 134 -0.26 -1.40 -5.99
C LEU A 134 0.62 -1.99 -4.88
N PRO A 135 1.82 -2.52 -5.18
CA PRO A 135 2.76 -2.91 -4.14
C PRO A 135 3.23 -1.67 -3.38
N HIS A 136 3.07 -1.68 -2.07
CA HIS A 136 3.39 -0.54 -1.23
C HIS A 136 3.87 -0.96 0.15
N GLY A 137 4.58 -0.08 0.84
CA GLY A 137 5.10 -0.29 2.18
C GLY A 137 5.35 1.02 2.89
N THR A 138 5.63 0.97 4.19
CA THR A 138 6.06 2.17 4.95
C THR A 138 7.35 1.88 5.71
N PRO A 139 8.44 2.61 5.46
CA PRO A 139 9.73 2.41 6.15
C PRO A 139 9.65 2.62 7.65
N LYS A 140 10.70 2.23 8.37
CA LYS A 140 10.81 2.52 9.81
C LYS A 140 10.77 4.02 10.08
N ASN A 141 10.32 4.39 11.28
CA ASN A 141 10.41 5.77 11.74
C ASN A 141 11.77 5.99 12.40
N HIS A 142 12.63 6.78 11.76
CA HIS A 142 13.94 7.16 12.26
C HIS A 142 13.94 8.53 12.96
N SER A 143 12.85 9.29 12.82
CA SER A 143 12.70 10.63 13.35
C SER A 143 12.37 10.64 14.85
N ALA A 144 12.41 11.83 15.45
CA ALA A 144 11.93 12.09 16.81
C ALA A 144 10.40 12.34 16.89
N MET A 145 9.71 12.40 15.75
CA MET A 145 8.27 12.67 15.67
C MET A 145 7.50 11.37 15.51
N GLU A 146 6.33 11.27 16.13
CA GLU A 146 5.42 10.17 15.86
C GLU A 146 4.72 10.35 14.52
N ARG A 147 4.20 9.26 13.96
CA ARG A 147 3.41 9.29 12.74
C ARG A 147 2.10 8.55 12.94
N TRP A 148 1.00 9.25 12.72
CA TRP A 148 -0.36 8.74 12.86
C TRP A 148 -1.09 8.82 11.52
N VAL A 149 -1.53 7.67 11.05
CA VAL A 149 -2.34 7.53 9.82
C VAL A 149 -3.45 6.54 10.05
N LEU A 150 -4.52 6.70 9.28
CA LEU A 150 -5.57 5.71 9.17
C LEU A 150 -5.54 5.11 7.77
N GLN A 151 -6.16 3.95 7.60
CA GLN A 151 -6.41 3.36 6.29
C GLN A 151 -7.84 2.86 6.23
N PHE A 152 -8.55 3.32 5.20
CA PHE A 152 -9.92 2.95 4.91
C PHE A 152 -9.94 2.19 3.58
N PRO A 153 -9.98 0.86 3.60
CA PRO A 153 -10.20 0.08 2.38
C PRO A 153 -11.66 0.18 1.94
N TYR A 154 -11.84 0.43 0.65
CA TYR A 154 -13.11 0.49 -0.05
C TYR A 154 -13.18 -0.67 -1.04
N LEU A 155 -14.23 -1.48 -0.90
CA LEU A 155 -14.47 -2.68 -1.70
C LEU A 155 -15.73 -2.48 -2.58
N PRO A 156 -15.77 -3.08 -3.77
CA PRO A 156 -16.92 -2.98 -4.68
C PRO A 156 -18.16 -3.69 -4.12
N ASP A 157 -19.29 -2.98 -4.04
CA ASP A 157 -20.53 -3.40 -3.34
C ASP A 157 -21.06 -4.77 -3.75
N ASN A 158 -21.05 -5.04 -5.04
CA ASN A 158 -21.65 -6.24 -5.63
C ASN A 158 -20.60 -7.20 -6.21
N ALA A 159 -19.37 -7.18 -5.70
CA ALA A 159 -18.35 -8.10 -6.16
C ALA A 159 -18.68 -9.55 -5.79
N ALA A 160 -18.32 -10.46 -6.69
CA ALA A 160 -18.33 -11.88 -6.39
C ALA A 160 -17.40 -12.16 -5.21
N ASN A 161 -17.85 -12.96 -4.25
CA ASN A 161 -17.01 -13.40 -3.14
C ASN A 161 -16.15 -14.57 -3.61
N TRP A 162 -14.84 -14.37 -3.64
CA TRP A 162 -13.92 -15.49 -3.75
C TRP A 162 -13.85 -16.26 -2.43
N THR A 163 -13.36 -17.49 -2.50
CA THR A 163 -12.94 -18.22 -1.30
C THR A 163 -11.52 -17.81 -0.89
N ALA A 164 -11.10 -18.19 0.32
CA ALA A 164 -9.73 -17.97 0.75
C ALA A 164 -8.75 -18.75 -0.13
N GLU A 165 -9.12 -19.95 -0.57
CA GLU A 165 -8.32 -20.81 -1.45
C GLU A 165 -8.08 -20.14 -2.80
N GLN A 166 -9.12 -19.59 -3.45
CA GLN A 166 -8.98 -18.87 -4.71
C GLN A 166 -8.04 -17.65 -4.59
N ARG A 167 -8.11 -16.94 -3.46
CA ARG A 167 -7.16 -15.86 -3.16
C ARG A 167 -5.74 -16.40 -2.97
N MET A 168 -5.56 -17.51 -2.26
CA MET A 168 -4.26 -18.12 -2.00
C MET A 168 -3.63 -18.80 -3.22
N GLU A 169 -4.40 -19.26 -4.20
CA GLU A 169 -3.87 -19.70 -5.50
C GLU A 169 -3.06 -18.60 -6.19
N LEU A 170 -3.44 -17.33 -6.00
CA LEU A 170 -2.77 -16.19 -6.60
C LEU A 170 -1.70 -15.59 -5.69
N PHE A 171 -2.06 -15.29 -4.44
CA PHE A 171 -1.18 -14.57 -3.51
C PHE A 171 -0.39 -15.50 -2.56
N GLY A 172 -0.76 -16.77 -2.42
CA GLY A 172 -0.07 -17.71 -1.54
C GLY A 172 1.10 -18.43 -2.21
N THR A 173 1.99 -18.99 -1.40
CA THR A 173 3.19 -19.72 -1.83
C THR A 173 3.02 -21.24 -1.80
N GLU A 174 1.93 -21.74 -1.23
CA GLU A 174 1.69 -23.18 -1.11
C GLU A 174 1.63 -23.85 -2.48
N GLY A 175 2.36 -24.97 -2.63
CA GLY A 175 2.46 -25.70 -3.90
C GLY A 175 3.31 -25.00 -4.98
N LYS A 176 3.91 -23.84 -4.69
CA LYS A 176 4.83 -23.13 -5.58
C LYS A 176 6.25 -23.35 -5.06
N ASP A 177 7.14 -23.89 -5.89
CA ASP A 177 8.55 -24.11 -5.55
C ASP A 177 9.31 -22.77 -5.55
N VAL A 178 9.03 -21.94 -4.54
CA VAL A 178 9.51 -20.56 -4.43
C VAL A 178 10.06 -20.29 -3.03
N THR A 179 11.06 -19.41 -2.97
CA THR A 179 11.70 -19.01 -1.72
C THR A 179 11.81 -17.50 -1.62
N CYS A 180 11.69 -17.04 -0.38
CA CYS A 180 12.12 -15.74 0.08
C CYS A 180 13.03 -15.98 1.30
#